data_AF-A0A2Z6QLM2-F1
#
_entry.id   AF-A0A2Z6QLM2-F1
#
_cell.length_a   1.000
_cell.length_b   1.000
_cell.length_c   1.000
_cell.angle_alpha   90.00
_cell.angle_beta   90.00
_cell.angle_gamma   90.00
#
_symmetry.space_group_name_H-M   'P 1'
#
loop_
_entity.id
_entity.type
_entity.pdbx_description
1 polymer ?
#
loop_
_entity_poly.entity_id
_entity_poly.type
_entity_poly.pdbx_seq_one_letter_code
_entity_poly.pdbx_strand_id
1 'polypeptide(L)'
;MNSIFFPLSLGKVYCAKLRNSCFVLKSFFNFNNITAKEIVNELKLHHNNGFHRNIIHFYGIATENQSDNSKKYLLVMECADSGTLRDYLSEHFENLTWIDKLNLALQLACVIFWLHNKEIVHRNLVGILVHKNIIKLAEFGLSKRIKESSNIRLNLFGMIVYVDPQKFRRYGNNQVQILPLDKKGDVYSFGMLLWGISSGRPPFCDEINDIILVEKILQGLRDKPTLDM
;
A
#
# COMPACT_ATOMS: atom_id res chain seq x y z
N MET A 1 -10.77 22.07 3.46
CA MET A 1 -9.92 20.86 3.57
C MET A 1 -9.15 20.72 2.27
N ASN A 2 -7.82 20.67 2.31
CA ASN A 2 -7.02 20.41 1.11
C ASN A 2 -6.95 18.89 0.89
N SER A 3 -7.24 18.44 -0.33
CA SER A 3 -7.18 17.02 -0.69
C SER A 3 -5.75 16.63 -1.07
N ILE A 4 -5.25 15.53 -0.49
CA ILE A 4 -3.99 14.90 -0.88
C ILE A 4 -4.35 13.71 -1.76
N PHE A 5 -3.83 13.67 -2.98
CA PHE A 5 -4.09 12.58 -3.92
C PHE A 5 -3.09 11.45 -3.68
N PHE A 6 -3.55 10.33 -3.11
CA PHE A 6 -2.80 9.08 -3.14
C PHE A 6 -3.21 8.33 -4.40
N PRO A 7 -2.30 8.03 -5.35
CA PRO A 7 -2.61 7.43 -6.66
C PRO A 7 -3.37 6.10 -6.62
N LEU A 8 -3.51 5.50 -5.44
CA LEU A 8 -4.18 4.22 -5.21
C LEU A 8 -5.32 4.29 -4.19
N SER A 9 -5.63 5.47 -3.67
CA SER A 9 -6.74 5.62 -2.74
C SER A 9 -8.07 5.40 -3.48
N LEU A 10 -8.91 4.53 -2.94
CA LEU A 10 -10.27 4.26 -3.42
C LEU A 10 -11.25 5.43 -3.19
N GLY A 11 -10.73 6.65 -3.01
CA GLY A 11 -11.48 7.84 -2.66
C GLY A 11 -10.58 9.04 -2.49
N LYS A 12 -11.07 10.07 -1.81
CA LYS A 12 -10.30 11.28 -1.50
C LYS A 12 -9.73 11.16 -0.10
N VAL A 13 -8.51 11.65 0.07
CA VAL A 13 -7.86 11.74 1.37
C VAL A 13 -7.73 13.22 1.73
N TYR A 14 -8.15 13.58 2.93
CA TYR A 14 -8.10 14.93 3.45
C TYR A 14 -7.25 14.97 4.71
N CYS A 15 -6.43 16.02 4.83
CA CYS A 15 -5.76 16.34 6.08
C CYS A 15 -6.68 17.22 6.93
N ALA A 16 -6.87 16.84 8.19
CA ALA A 16 -7.66 17.58 9.17
C ALA A 16 -6.81 17.88 10.40
N LYS A 17 -6.80 19.16 10.82
CA LYS A 17 -6.17 19.58 12.07
C LYS A 17 -7.25 19.85 13.10
N LEU A 18 -7.14 19.22 14.27
CA LEU A 18 -8.00 19.47 15.41
C LEU A 18 -7.11 19.77 16.61
N ARG A 19 -7.14 21.03 17.07
CA ARG A 19 -6.19 21.56 18.08
C ARG A 19 -4.74 21.32 17.63
N ASN A 20 -3.91 20.71 18.48
CA ASN A 20 -2.51 20.38 18.20
C ASN A 20 -2.33 18.98 17.58
N SER A 21 -3.40 18.36 17.08
CA SER A 21 -3.38 17.01 16.53
C SER A 21 -3.77 17.00 15.04
N CYS A 22 -3.13 16.13 14.27
CA CYS A 22 -3.37 15.97 12.84
C CYS A 22 -4.00 14.60 12.57
N PHE A 23 -5.00 14.58 11.69
CA PHE A 23 -5.77 13.40 11.32
C PHE A 23 -5.89 13.31 9.81
N VAL A 24 -6.02 12.07 9.33
CA VAL A 24 -6.35 11.77 7.95
C VAL A 24 -7.80 11.33 7.88
N LEU A 25 -8.56 11.96 6.99
CA LEU A 25 -9.93 11.58 6.67
C LEU A 25 -9.96 10.95 5.28
N LYS A 26 -10.30 9.66 5.20
CA LYS A 26 -10.40 8.94 3.94
C LYS A 26 -11.86 8.70 3.56
N SER A 27 -12.25 9.20 2.39
CA SER A 27 -13.54 8.89 1.76
C SER A 27 -13.39 7.73 0.77
N PHE A 28 -14.51 7.27 0.22
CA PHE A 28 -14.57 6.28 -0.86
C PHE A 28 -15.40 6.81 -2.02
N PHE A 29 -14.97 6.60 -3.27
CA PHE A 29 -15.69 7.09 -4.46
C PHE A 29 -17.00 6.34 -4.71
N ASN A 30 -17.00 5.01 -4.56
CA ASN A 30 -18.15 4.15 -4.83
C ASN A 30 -18.58 3.41 -3.56
N PHE A 31 -19.20 4.12 -2.62
CA PHE A 31 -19.70 3.50 -1.39
C PHE A 31 -20.97 2.69 -1.68
N ASN A 32 -20.84 1.37 -1.68
CA ASN A 32 -21.93 0.41 -1.87
C ASN A 32 -21.86 -0.69 -0.80
N ASN A 33 -22.82 -1.63 -0.80
CA ASN A 33 -22.85 -2.72 0.19
C ASN A 33 -21.57 -3.57 0.21
N ILE A 34 -20.92 -3.74 -0.95
CA ILE A 34 -19.65 -4.48 -1.07
C ILE A 34 -18.53 -3.70 -0.36
N THR A 35 -18.38 -2.42 -0.65
CA THR A 35 -17.39 -1.53 -0.03
C THR A 35 -17.61 -1.42 1.48
N ALA A 36 -18.86 -1.27 1.92
CA ALA A 36 -19.22 -1.23 3.33
C ALA A 36 -18.82 -2.53 4.05
N LYS A 37 -19.09 -3.69 3.44
CA LYS A 37 -18.70 -5.00 3.99
C LYS A 37 -17.18 -5.11 4.14
N GLU A 38 -16.42 -4.70 3.14
CA GLU A 38 -14.95 -4.76 3.19
C GLU A 38 -14.35 -3.79 4.21
N ILE A 39 -14.93 -2.59 4.36
CA ILE A 39 -14.54 -1.65 5.43
C ILE A 39 -14.83 -2.27 6.79
N VAL A 40 -16.01 -2.84 7.01
CA VAL A 40 -16.35 -3.49 8.28
C VAL A 40 -15.39 -4.65 8.58
N ASN A 41 -15.01 -5.43 7.58
CA ASN A 41 -14.00 -6.48 7.73
C ASN A 41 -12.65 -5.91 8.15
N GLU A 42 -12.20 -4.82 7.51
CA GLU A 42 -10.96 -4.13 7.87
C GLU A 42 -10.96 -3.63 9.32
N LEU A 43 -12.05 -2.99 9.74
CA LEU A 43 -12.20 -2.50 11.12
C LEU A 43 -12.19 -3.63 12.13
N LYS A 44 -12.83 -4.76 11.82
CA LYS A 44 -12.75 -5.97 12.64
C LYS A 44 -11.33 -6.51 12.73
N LEU A 45 -10.57 -6.50 11.63
CA LEU A 45 -9.16 -6.90 11.64
C LEU A 45 -8.32 -5.96 12.52
N HIS A 46 -8.51 -4.64 12.43
CA HIS A 46 -7.82 -3.69 13.32
C HIS A 46 -8.17 -3.91 14.79
N HIS A 47 -9.45 -4.13 15.10
CA HIS A 47 -9.92 -4.32 16.46
C HIS A 47 -9.42 -5.66 17.07
N ASN A 48 -9.56 -6.76 16.34
CA ASN A 48 -9.31 -8.11 16.85
C ASN A 48 -7.83 -8.45 16.99
N ASN A 49 -6.97 -7.85 16.16
CA ASN A 49 -5.54 -8.20 16.15
C ASN A 49 -4.70 -7.33 17.08
N GLY A 50 -5.27 -6.25 17.62
CA GLY A 50 -4.60 -5.36 18.55
C GLY A 50 -3.70 -4.33 17.87
N PHE A 51 -2.95 -3.59 18.69
CA PHE A 51 -2.08 -2.51 18.24
C PHE A 51 -0.70 -3.04 17.84
N HIS A 52 -0.19 -2.56 16.70
CA HIS A 52 1.21 -2.72 16.32
C HIS A 52 1.75 -1.34 15.93
N ARG A 53 2.96 -0.98 16.40
CA ARG A 53 3.54 0.36 16.18
C ARG A 53 3.64 0.75 14.70
N ASN A 54 3.81 -0.24 13.82
CA ASN A 54 3.95 -0.07 12.38
C ASN A 54 2.63 -0.17 11.59
N ILE A 55 1.48 -0.09 12.27
CA ILE A 55 0.16 -0.03 11.62
C ILE A 55 -0.44 1.35 11.93
N ILE A 56 -1.03 1.98 10.92
CA ILE A 56 -1.75 3.24 11.08
C ILE A 56 -2.89 3.03 12.07
N HIS A 57 -2.94 3.90 13.06
CA HIS A 57 -4.03 3.87 14.02
C HIS A 57 -5.36 4.31 13.38
N PHE A 58 -6.42 3.56 13.64
CA PHE A 58 -7.78 3.90 13.24
C PHE A 58 -8.54 4.45 14.45
N TYR A 59 -8.97 5.72 14.38
CA TYR A 59 -9.65 6.39 15.47
C TYR A 59 -11.17 6.19 15.43
N GLY A 60 -11.77 6.05 14.24
CA GLY A 60 -13.22 5.93 14.13
C GLY A 60 -13.77 6.34 12.76
N ILE A 61 -15.09 6.44 12.69
CA ILE A 61 -15.83 6.83 11.50
C ILE A 61 -16.47 8.21 11.75
N ALA A 62 -16.28 9.13 10.81
CA ALA A 62 -17.03 10.37 10.74
C ALA A 62 -18.09 10.29 9.64
N THR A 63 -19.18 11.02 9.80
CA THR A 63 -20.27 11.09 8.83
C THR A 63 -20.54 12.52 8.41
N GLU A 64 -20.74 12.73 7.11
CA GLU A 64 -21.10 14.01 6.50
C GLU A 64 -22.43 13.84 5.76
N ASN A 65 -23.41 14.71 6.03
CA ASN A 65 -24.67 14.72 5.29
C ASN A 65 -24.45 15.40 3.94
N GLN A 66 -24.93 14.78 2.87
CA GLN A 66 -24.88 15.34 1.53
C GLN A 66 -26.19 16.04 1.13
N SER A 67 -26.15 16.84 0.07
CA SER A 67 -27.29 17.62 -0.43
C SER A 67 -28.49 16.77 -0.87
N ASP A 68 -28.27 15.49 -1.18
CA ASP A 68 -29.29 14.51 -1.56
C ASP A 68 -29.84 13.72 -0.35
N ASN A 69 -29.59 14.19 0.88
CA ASN A 69 -29.88 13.50 2.16
C ASN A 69 -29.14 12.15 2.34
N SER A 70 -28.19 11.81 1.47
CA SER A 70 -27.33 10.65 1.69
C SER A 70 -26.27 10.94 2.76
N LYS A 71 -25.75 9.87 3.40
CA LYS A 71 -24.63 9.97 4.34
C LYS A 71 -23.35 9.52 3.65
N LYS A 72 -22.33 10.37 3.73
CA LYS A 72 -20.96 10.06 3.33
C LYS A 72 -20.17 9.63 4.56
N TYR A 73 -19.51 8.48 4.47
CA TYR A 73 -18.69 7.93 5.55
C TYR A 73 -17.21 8.23 5.30
N LEU A 74 -16.52 8.65 6.36
CA LEU A 74 -15.10 8.98 6.34
C LEU A 74 -14.40 8.15 7.42
N LEU A 75 -13.29 7.50 7.08
CA LEU A 75 -12.41 6.87 8.06
C LEU A 75 -11.48 7.92 8.65
N VAL A 76 -11.41 7.99 9.98
CA VAL A 76 -10.52 8.87 10.75
C VAL A 76 -9.29 8.08 11.17
N MET A 77 -8.12 8.48 10.69
CA MET A 77 -6.88 7.71 10.79
C MET A 77 -5.70 8.57 11.28
N GLU A 78 -4.66 7.92 11.79
CA GLU A 78 -3.35 8.53 12.10
C GLU A 78 -2.79 9.25 10.87
N CYS A 79 -2.25 10.45 11.10
CA CYS A 79 -1.55 11.19 10.06
C CYS A 79 -0.07 10.81 10.06
N ALA A 80 0.40 10.28 8.92
CA ALA A 80 1.82 10.16 8.63
C ALA A 80 2.35 11.46 8.04
N ASP A 81 3.51 11.94 8.48
CA ASP A 81 4.06 13.26 8.13
C ASP A 81 5.12 13.21 7.02
N SER A 82 5.57 12.02 6.61
CA SER A 82 6.61 11.87 5.60
C SER A 82 6.14 11.16 4.32
N GLY A 83 4.83 11.18 4.05
CA GLY A 83 4.26 10.64 2.82
C GLY A 83 4.41 9.12 2.69
N THR A 84 4.48 8.63 1.45
CA THR A 84 4.75 7.22 1.17
C THR A 84 6.23 6.89 1.36
N LEU A 85 6.57 5.61 1.55
CA LEU A 85 7.97 5.17 1.60
C LEU A 85 8.75 5.60 0.35
N ARG A 86 8.10 5.63 -0.81
CA ARG A 86 8.71 6.12 -2.05
C ARG A 86 9.05 7.61 -1.96
N ASP A 87 8.12 8.42 -1.48
CA ASP A 87 8.32 9.87 -1.32
C ASP A 87 9.46 10.12 -0.31
N TYR A 88 9.40 9.43 0.83
CA TYR A 88 10.42 9.51 1.89
C TYR A 88 11.82 9.17 1.38
N LEU A 89 11.97 8.06 0.65
CA LEU A 89 13.26 7.68 0.06
C LEU A 89 13.70 8.73 -0.96
N SER A 90 12.81 9.17 -1.86
CA SER A 90 13.16 10.19 -2.86
C SER A 90 13.68 11.50 -2.25
N GLU A 91 13.19 11.89 -1.07
CA GLU A 91 13.56 13.14 -0.41
C GLU A 91 14.77 12.99 0.52
N HIS A 92 14.93 11.84 1.18
CA HIS A 92 15.89 11.68 2.27
C HIS A 92 17.02 10.68 1.99
N PHE A 93 17.03 9.98 0.86
CA PHE A 93 17.94 8.85 0.63
C PHE A 93 19.42 9.16 0.85
N GLU A 94 19.90 10.33 0.40
CA GLU A 94 21.29 10.77 0.57
C GLU A 94 21.68 10.97 2.05
N ASN A 95 20.69 11.27 2.91
CA ASN A 95 20.89 11.48 4.33
C ASN A 95 20.70 10.21 5.18
N LEU A 96 20.20 9.11 4.57
CA LEU A 96 19.97 7.86 5.28
C LEU A 96 21.26 7.04 5.36
N THR A 97 21.68 6.74 6.59
CA THR A 97 22.76 5.77 6.80
C THR A 97 22.28 4.35 6.48
N TRP A 98 23.22 3.42 6.30
CA TRP A 98 22.89 2.00 6.19
C TRP A 98 22.11 1.47 7.41
N ILE A 99 22.38 2.02 8.60
CA ILE A 99 21.65 1.66 9.82
C ILE A 99 20.19 2.10 9.72
N ASP A 100 19.93 3.31 9.22
CA ASP A 100 18.56 3.80 9.01
C ASP A 100 17.80 2.94 7.99
N LYS A 101 18.47 2.59 6.88
CA LYS A 101 17.91 1.69 5.85
C LYS A 101 17.57 0.31 6.42
N LEU A 102 18.47 -0.29 7.21
CA LEU A 102 18.23 -1.56 7.89
C LEU A 102 17.08 -1.46 8.91
N ASN A 103 16.97 -0.34 9.62
CA ASN A 103 15.87 -0.10 10.55
C ASN A 103 14.51 -0.02 9.85
N LEU A 104 14.43 0.61 8.67
CA LEU A 104 13.20 0.61 7.85
C LEU A 104 12.86 -0.81 7.37
N ALA A 105 13.85 -1.54 6.86
CA ALA A 105 13.70 -2.93 6.41
C ALA A 105 13.23 -3.86 7.54
N LEU A 106 13.79 -3.72 8.74
CA LEU A 106 13.42 -4.51 9.91
C LEU A 106 11.97 -4.23 10.33
N GLN A 107 11.57 -2.95 10.36
CA GLN A 107 10.18 -2.59 10.67
C GLN A 107 9.17 -3.19 9.69
N LEU A 108 9.51 -3.20 8.39
CA LEU A 108 8.72 -3.86 7.36
C LEU A 108 8.62 -5.37 7.60
N ALA A 109 9.74 -6.03 7.86
CA ALA A 109 9.78 -7.46 8.13
C ALA A 109 8.93 -7.82 9.37
N CYS A 110 9.03 -7.03 10.44
CA CYS A 110 8.26 -7.23 11.66
C CYS A 110 6.75 -7.14 11.42
N VAL A 111 6.27 -6.12 10.70
CA VAL A 111 4.82 -5.96 10.48
C VAL A 111 4.27 -7.02 9.53
N ILE A 112 5.03 -7.43 8.51
CA ILE A 112 4.61 -8.50 7.59
C ILE A 112 4.57 -9.85 8.31
N PHE A 113 5.60 -10.16 9.11
CA PHE A 113 5.63 -11.36 9.95
C PHE A 113 4.44 -11.39 10.92
N TRP A 114 4.15 -10.26 11.56
CA TRP A 114 3.01 -10.12 12.47
C TRP A 114 1.68 -10.39 11.75
N LEU A 115 1.46 -9.83 10.55
CA LEU A 115 0.27 -10.10 9.76
C LEU A 115 0.15 -11.57 9.37
N HIS A 116 1.25 -12.18 8.91
CA HIS A 116 1.26 -13.57 8.47
C HIS A 116 0.98 -14.54 9.62
N ASN A 117 1.44 -14.25 10.84
CA ASN A 117 1.11 -15.03 12.05
C ASN A 117 -0.36 -14.91 12.46
N LYS A 118 -1.07 -13.87 12.01
CA LYS A 118 -2.51 -13.68 12.20
C LYS A 118 -3.34 -14.23 11.04
N GLU A 119 -2.70 -14.96 10.11
CA GLU A 119 -3.33 -15.44 8.87
C GLU A 119 -3.88 -14.31 7.97
N ILE A 120 -3.30 -13.11 8.09
CA ILE A 120 -3.64 -11.96 7.26
C ILE A 120 -2.63 -11.85 6.12
N VAL A 121 -3.14 -11.88 4.90
CA VAL A 121 -2.37 -11.54 3.70
C VAL A 121 -2.66 -10.08 3.36
N HIS A 122 -1.62 -9.26 3.22
CA HIS A 122 -1.79 -7.83 2.93
C HIS A 122 -2.23 -7.58 1.49
N ARG A 123 -1.65 -8.27 0.50
CA ARG A 123 -2.04 -8.16 -0.93
C ARG A 123 -1.80 -6.79 -1.60
N ASN A 124 -1.19 -5.81 -0.91
CA ASN A 124 -0.88 -4.49 -1.48
C ASN A 124 0.17 -3.72 -0.66
N LEU A 125 1.40 -4.22 -0.60
CA LEU A 125 2.48 -3.58 0.17
C LEU A 125 3.06 -2.30 -0.46
N VAL A 126 2.45 -1.75 -1.52
CA VAL A 126 2.94 -0.53 -2.19
C VAL A 126 2.44 0.75 -1.50
N GLY A 127 1.41 0.65 -0.65
CA GLY A 127 0.80 1.78 0.06
C GLY A 127 1.41 2.11 1.42
N ILE A 128 2.71 1.88 1.60
CA ILE A 128 3.38 2.05 2.91
C ILE A 128 3.72 3.52 3.14
N LEU A 129 3.42 4.00 4.34
CA LEU A 129 3.68 5.37 4.77
C LEU A 129 4.88 5.43 5.72
N VAL A 130 5.43 6.62 5.91
CA VAL A 130 6.47 6.88 6.91
C VAL A 130 6.01 8.01 7.82
N HIS A 131 6.15 7.80 9.13
CA HIS A 131 5.89 8.80 10.15
C HIS A 131 7.08 8.88 11.11
N LYS A 132 7.81 10.00 11.16
CA LYS A 132 8.99 10.15 12.04
C LYS A 132 9.97 8.96 11.95
N ASN A 133 10.34 8.57 10.75
CA ASN A 133 11.22 7.43 10.44
C ASN A 133 10.66 6.06 10.87
N ILE A 134 9.36 5.98 11.18
CA ILE A 134 8.66 4.75 11.51
C ILE A 134 7.78 4.36 10.32
N ILE A 135 7.92 3.12 9.87
CA ILE A 135 7.07 2.54 8.82
C ILE A 135 5.64 2.42 9.35
N LYS A 136 4.67 2.82 8.52
CA LYS A 136 3.25 2.80 8.86
C LYS A 136 2.44 2.15 7.75
N LEU A 137 1.87 1.00 8.07
CA LEU A 137 0.98 0.26 7.19
C LEU A 137 -0.44 0.84 7.28
N ALA A 138 -0.94 1.38 6.17
CA ALA A 138 -2.20 2.12 6.18
C ALA A 138 -3.45 1.23 6.12
N GLU A 139 -3.38 0.07 5.48
CA GLU A 139 -4.52 -0.82 5.25
C GLU A 139 -4.04 -2.27 5.12
N PHE A 140 -4.79 -3.25 5.61
CA PHE A 140 -4.57 -4.69 5.41
C PHE A 140 -5.07 -5.17 4.04
N GLY A 141 -4.81 -4.42 2.97
CA GLY A 141 -5.26 -4.81 1.62
C GLY A 141 -6.72 -4.50 1.30
N LEU A 142 -7.39 -3.67 2.10
CA LEU A 142 -8.76 -3.21 1.85
C LEU A 142 -8.96 -2.78 0.40
N SER A 143 -8.03 -1.98 -0.12
CA SER A 143 -8.09 -1.48 -1.48
C SER A 143 -8.06 -2.56 -2.55
N LYS A 144 -7.32 -3.66 -2.32
CA LYS A 144 -7.27 -4.80 -3.22
C LYS A 144 -8.55 -5.64 -3.14
N ARG A 145 -9.05 -5.92 -1.94
CA ARG A 145 -10.29 -6.70 -1.75
C ARG A 145 -11.51 -6.01 -2.33
N ILE A 146 -11.65 -4.69 -2.13
CA ILE A 146 -12.74 -3.93 -2.76
C ILE A 146 -12.66 -4.08 -4.27
N LYS A 147 -11.49 -3.85 -4.89
CA LYS A 147 -11.32 -3.97 -6.35
C LYS A 147 -11.64 -5.38 -6.87
N GLU A 148 -11.17 -6.43 -6.19
CA GLU A 148 -11.45 -7.85 -6.51
C GLU A 148 -12.95 -8.16 -6.43
N SER A 149 -13.62 -7.68 -5.38
CA SER A 149 -15.05 -7.90 -5.16
C SER A 149 -15.97 -7.07 -6.06
N SER A 150 -15.45 -5.99 -6.65
CA SER A 150 -16.20 -5.06 -7.50
C SER A 150 -15.86 -5.14 -8.99
N ASN A 151 -15.06 -6.13 -9.43
CA ASN A 151 -14.59 -6.29 -10.82
C ASN A 151 -13.97 -5.02 -11.43
N ILE A 152 -13.36 -4.16 -10.61
CA ILE A 152 -12.73 -2.93 -11.11
C ILE A 152 -11.43 -3.32 -11.82
N ARG A 153 -11.25 -2.84 -13.06
CA ARG A 153 -10.03 -3.08 -13.84
C ARG A 153 -8.80 -2.55 -13.11
N LEU A 154 -7.77 -3.38 -13.11
CA LEU A 154 -6.48 -3.10 -12.51
C LEU A 154 -5.69 -2.13 -13.41
N ASN A 155 -5.57 -0.87 -13.01
CA ASN A 155 -4.51 0.00 -13.55
C ASN A 155 -3.25 -0.24 -12.71
N LEU A 156 -2.44 -1.22 -13.14
CA LEU A 156 -1.23 -1.67 -12.43
C LEU A 156 0.03 -0.93 -12.87
N PHE A 157 -0.13 0.12 -13.67
CA PHE A 157 0.99 0.83 -14.27
C PHE A 157 1.99 1.26 -13.18
N GLY A 158 3.22 0.75 -13.25
CA GLY A 158 4.29 1.02 -12.27
C GLY A 158 4.18 0.29 -10.92
N MET A 159 3.13 -0.51 -10.70
CA MET A 159 2.98 -1.39 -9.54
C MET A 159 3.27 -2.86 -9.84
N ILE A 160 3.28 -3.23 -11.12
CA ILE A 160 3.41 -4.61 -11.56
C ILE A 160 4.69 -5.27 -11.02
N VAL A 161 5.74 -4.46 -10.85
CA VAL A 161 7.04 -4.88 -10.32
C VAL A 161 6.98 -5.36 -8.88
N TYR A 162 5.97 -4.97 -8.10
CA TYR A 162 5.82 -5.43 -6.71
C TYR A 162 4.94 -6.69 -6.61
N VAL A 163 4.33 -7.14 -7.70
CA VAL A 163 3.48 -8.34 -7.69
C VAL A 163 4.32 -9.54 -8.08
N ASP A 164 4.18 -10.62 -7.31
CA ASP A 164 4.84 -11.89 -7.61
C ASP A 164 4.56 -12.33 -9.06
N PRO A 165 5.62 -12.51 -9.88
CA PRO A 165 5.46 -12.81 -11.29
C PRO A 165 4.68 -14.10 -11.54
N GLN A 166 4.75 -15.07 -10.62
CA GLN A 166 3.99 -16.33 -10.71
C GLN A 166 2.47 -16.13 -10.56
N LYS A 167 2.05 -14.95 -10.07
CA LYS A 167 0.63 -14.60 -9.96
C LYS A 167 0.07 -14.06 -11.26
N PHE A 168 0.89 -13.83 -12.29
CA PHE A 168 0.37 -13.45 -13.60
C PHE A 168 -0.05 -14.68 -14.40
N ARG A 169 -1.32 -14.75 -14.76
CA ARG A 169 -1.87 -15.71 -15.71
C ARG A 169 -2.18 -14.99 -17.01
N ARG A 170 -1.61 -15.46 -18.12
CA ARG A 170 -2.00 -14.99 -19.45
C ARG A 170 -3.40 -15.48 -19.76
N TYR A 171 -4.26 -14.53 -20.14
CA TYR A 171 -5.49 -14.79 -20.85
C TYR A 171 -5.29 -14.28 -22.28
N GLY A 172 -5.96 -14.88 -23.28
CA GLY A 172 -5.76 -14.53 -24.69
C GLY A 172 -5.79 -13.00 -24.97
N ASN A 173 -5.23 -12.60 -26.11
CA ASN A 173 -5.19 -11.20 -26.60
C ASN A 173 -4.43 -10.22 -25.67
N ASN A 174 -3.21 -10.58 -25.23
CA ASN A 174 -2.33 -9.74 -24.39
C ASN A 174 -2.94 -9.27 -23.07
N GLN A 175 -3.94 -10.00 -22.54
CA GLN A 175 -4.52 -9.70 -21.24
C GLN A 175 -3.82 -10.50 -20.15
N VAL A 176 -3.46 -9.82 -19.06
CA VAL A 176 -2.84 -10.44 -17.90
C VAL A 176 -3.82 -10.38 -16.74
N GLN A 177 -4.15 -11.55 -16.19
CA GLN A 177 -4.92 -11.67 -14.96
C GLN A 177 -3.97 -11.89 -13.78
N ILE A 178 -4.17 -11.16 -12.68
CA ILE A 178 -3.49 -11.44 -11.42
C ILE A 178 -4.30 -12.48 -10.65
N LEU A 179 -3.69 -13.63 -10.38
CA LEU A 179 -4.18 -14.67 -9.48
C LEU A 179 -4.26 -14.15 -8.03
N PRO A 180 -5.11 -14.76 -7.17
CA PRO A 180 -5.21 -14.37 -5.77
C PRO A 180 -3.84 -14.32 -5.09
N LEU A 181 -3.58 -13.17 -4.44
CA LEU A 181 -2.37 -12.93 -3.69
C LEU A 181 -2.41 -13.69 -2.35
N ASP A 182 -1.29 -14.30 -2.00
CA ASP A 182 -1.06 -15.10 -0.80
C ASP A 182 0.15 -14.57 -0.01
N LYS A 183 0.51 -15.24 1.09
CA LYS A 183 1.67 -14.88 1.90
C LYS A 183 2.97 -14.85 1.07
N LYS A 184 3.12 -15.72 0.06
CA LYS A 184 4.28 -15.72 -0.84
C LYS A 184 4.33 -14.47 -1.71
N GLY A 185 3.17 -14.01 -2.18
CA GLY A 185 3.03 -12.72 -2.86
C GLY A 185 3.50 -11.54 -2.00
N ASP A 186 3.11 -11.50 -0.72
CA ASP A 186 3.59 -10.46 0.21
C ASP A 186 5.12 -10.53 0.40
N VAL A 187 5.70 -11.73 0.49
CA VAL A 187 7.16 -11.92 0.61
C VAL A 187 7.89 -11.42 -0.65
N TYR A 188 7.34 -11.65 -1.84
CA TYR A 188 7.91 -11.09 -3.07
C TYR A 188 7.86 -9.56 -3.05
N SER A 189 6.70 -8.96 -2.75
CA SER A 189 6.56 -7.50 -2.65
C SER A 189 7.52 -6.91 -1.62
N PHE A 190 7.73 -7.60 -0.50
CA PHE A 190 8.72 -7.22 0.52
C PHE A 190 10.14 -7.17 -0.06
N GLY A 191 10.56 -8.17 -0.83
CA GLY A 191 11.87 -8.16 -1.49
C GLY A 191 12.04 -6.95 -2.42
N MET A 192 10.99 -6.58 -3.15
CA MET A 192 11.00 -5.41 -4.04
C MET A 192 11.04 -4.08 -3.26
N LEU A 193 10.45 -4.04 -2.06
CA LEU A 193 10.58 -2.89 -1.16
C LEU A 193 11.98 -2.80 -0.54
N LEU A 194 12.60 -3.92 -0.18
CA LEU A 194 13.99 -3.95 0.29
C LEU A 194 14.94 -3.39 -0.76
N TRP A 195 14.72 -3.74 -2.02
CA TRP A 195 15.45 -3.15 -3.15
C TRP A 195 15.28 -1.64 -3.24
N GLY A 196 14.04 -1.15 -3.10
CA GLY A 196 13.78 0.29 -3.07
C GLY A 196 14.48 0.99 -1.90
N ILE A 197 14.50 0.38 -0.72
CA ILE A 197 15.20 0.92 0.47
C ILE A 197 16.71 0.94 0.28
N SER A 198 17.29 -0.10 -0.32
CA SER A 198 18.75 -0.15 -0.51
C SER A 198 19.23 0.81 -1.60
N SER A 199 18.47 0.93 -2.68
CA SER A 199 18.87 1.67 -3.89
C SER A 199 18.31 3.09 -3.99
N GLY A 200 17.26 3.42 -3.24
CA GLY A 200 16.59 4.73 -3.29
C GLY A 200 15.73 4.94 -4.54
N ARG A 201 15.72 3.97 -5.46
CA ARG A 201 14.96 4.02 -6.72
C ARG A 201 13.90 2.94 -6.78
N PRO A 202 12.78 3.17 -7.49
CA PRO A 202 11.82 2.11 -7.78
C PRO A 202 12.50 0.95 -8.53
N PRO A 203 12.15 -0.32 -8.23
CA PRO A 203 12.66 -1.46 -8.98
C PRO A 203 12.28 -1.35 -10.46
N PHE A 204 13.22 -1.66 -11.35
CA PHE A 204 13.07 -1.61 -12.80
C PHE A 204 12.60 -0.25 -13.34
N CYS A 205 13.04 0.85 -12.73
CA CYS A 205 12.66 2.21 -13.13
C CYS A 205 12.99 2.57 -14.60
N ASP A 206 13.91 1.84 -15.22
CA ASP A 206 14.38 2.08 -16.59
C ASP A 206 13.53 1.36 -17.65
N GLU A 207 12.59 0.50 -17.24
CA GLU A 207 11.75 -0.30 -18.13
C GLU A 207 10.38 0.37 -18.33
N ILE A 208 10.00 0.60 -19.59
CA ILE A 208 8.84 1.43 -19.96
C ILE A 208 7.55 0.59 -20.12
N ASN A 209 7.70 -0.71 -20.38
CA ASN A 209 6.58 -1.60 -20.69
C ASN A 209 6.41 -2.70 -19.64
N ASP A 210 5.42 -2.50 -18.77
CA ASP A 210 5.05 -3.41 -17.68
C ASP A 210 4.76 -4.85 -18.13
N ILE A 211 4.14 -5.06 -19.29
CA ILE A 211 3.80 -6.42 -19.78
C ILE A 211 5.08 -7.15 -20.20
N ILE A 212 5.92 -6.50 -20.99
CA ILE A 212 7.21 -7.06 -21.43
C ILE A 212 8.11 -7.30 -20.23
N LEU A 213 8.10 -6.39 -19.25
CA LEU A 213 8.89 -6.50 -18.03
C LEU A 213 8.51 -7.75 -17.24
N VAL A 214 7.22 -8.04 -17.07
CA VAL A 214 6.76 -9.27 -16.40
C VAL A 214 7.30 -10.52 -17.12
N GLU A 215 7.25 -10.57 -18.45
CA GLU A 215 7.78 -11.70 -19.21
C GLU A 215 9.29 -11.87 -19.00
N LYS A 216 10.05 -10.77 -19.02
CA LYS A 216 11.49 -10.79 -18.72
C LYS A 216 11.77 -11.28 -17.30
N ILE A 217 11.01 -10.82 -16.29
CA ILE A 217 11.17 -11.25 -14.88
C ILE A 217 10.89 -12.75 -14.74
N LEU A 218 9.85 -13.26 -15.41
CA LEU A 218 9.53 -14.69 -15.46
C LEU A 218 10.64 -15.51 -16.11
N GLN A 219 11.35 -14.95 -17.09
CA GLN A 219 12.52 -15.56 -17.72
C GLN A 219 13.82 -15.42 -16.91
N GLY A 220 13.76 -14.82 -15.71
CA GLY A 220 14.90 -14.72 -14.81
C GLY A 220 15.57 -13.35 -14.76
N LEU A 221 15.05 -12.31 -15.44
CA LEU A 221 15.56 -10.95 -15.29
C LEU A 221 15.51 -10.52 -13.82
N ARG A 222 16.60 -9.94 -13.33
CA ARG A 222 16.71 -9.29 -12.02
C ARG A 222 17.24 -7.88 -12.23
N ASP A 223 16.79 -6.96 -11.39
CA ASP A 223 17.24 -5.57 -11.45
C ASP A 223 18.73 -5.49 -11.11
N LYS A 224 19.46 -4.58 -11.77
CA LYS A 224 20.91 -4.47 -11.64
C LYS A 224 21.26 -3.63 -10.41
N PRO A 225 22.20 -4.08 -9.56
CA PRO A 225 22.69 -3.25 -8.46
C PRO A 225 23.34 -1.99 -9.01
N THR A 226 23.01 -0.84 -8.43
CA THR A 226 23.76 0.40 -8.69
C THR A 226 25.15 0.26 -8.08
N LEU A 227 26.20 0.58 -8.85
CA LEU A 227 27.60 0.30 -8.49
C LEU A 227 28.10 1.10 -7.27
N ASP A 228 27.37 2.11 -6.82
CA ASP A 228 27.81 3.06 -5.79
C ASP A 228 27.36 2.67 -4.36
N MET A 229 27.31 1.37 -4.04
CA MET A 229 26.97 0.86 -2.69
C MET A 229 28.16 0.83 -1.72
#